data_AF-A0A932XKL8-F1
#
_entry.id   AF-A0A932XKL8-F1
#
_cell.length_a   1.000
_cell.length_b   1.000
_cell.length_c   1.000
_cell.angle_alpha   90.00
_cell.angle_beta   90.00
_cell.angle_gamma   90.00
#
_symmetry.space_group_name_H-M   'P 1'
#
loop_
_entity.id
_entity.type
_entity.pdbx_description
1 polymer ?
#
loop_
_entity_poly.entity_id
_entity_poly.type
_entity_poly.pdbx_seq_one_letter_code
_entity_poly.pdbx_strand_id
1 'polypeptide(L)' 'MNIILLGPPGCGKGTQGEIVAERTGTLRVSTGDLLRDAAGKGTLLGLRAKSYMDQGLLVPDDVIIGLLREVLGSP' A
#
# COMPACT_ATOMS: atom_id res chain seq x y z
N MET A 1 -9.26 13.26 7.27
CA MET A 1 -7.90 13.72 7.63
C MET A 1 -6.92 12.77 6.97
N ASN A 2 -5.93 13.28 6.25
CA ASN A 2 -4.95 12.46 5.51
C ASN A 2 -3.60 12.57 6.20
N ILE A 3 -3.03 11.44 6.62
CA ILE A 3 -1.76 11.38 7.36
C ILE A 3 -0.78 10.51 6.58
N ILE A 4 0.43 11.02 6.39
CA ILE A 4 1.55 10.26 5.80
C ILE A 4 2.59 10.03 6.89
N LEU A 5 2.95 8.77 7.14
CA LEU A 5 3.99 8.39 8.10
C LEU A 5 5.28 8.04 7.35
N LEU A 6 6.33 8.83 7.57
CA LEU A 6 7.65 8.67 6.95
C LEU A 6 8.69 8.27 8.02
N GLY A 7 9.70 7.50 7.61
CA GLY A 7 10.77 7.03 8.49
C GLY A 7 11.46 5.77 7.98
N PRO A 8 12.67 5.46 8.48
CA PRO A 8 13.47 4.32 8.00
C PRO A 8 12.81 2.96 8.32
N PRO A 9 13.27 1.86 7.69
CA PRO A 9 12.86 0.50 8.05
C PRO A 9 13.09 0.24 9.55
N GLY A 10 12.17 -0.47 10.21
CA GLY A 10 12.28 -0.82 11.63
C GLY A 10 11.93 0.30 12.63
N CYS A 11 11.66 1.54 12.21
CA CYS A 11 11.36 2.63 13.16
C CYS A 11 9.93 2.63 13.75
N GLY A 12 9.16 1.55 13.56
CA GLY A 12 7.82 1.41 14.15
C GLY A 12 6.66 2.11 13.43
N LYS A 13 6.83 2.53 12.17
CA LYS A 13 5.75 3.18 11.39
C LYS A 13 4.46 2.36 11.35
N GLY A 14 4.59 1.03 11.19
CA GLY A 14 3.44 0.14 11.16
C GLY A 14 2.65 0.22 12.46
N THR A 15 3.33 -0.01 13.59
CA THR A 15 2.74 0.10 14.94
C THR A 15 2.11 1.46 15.19
N GLN A 16 2.81 2.55 14.87
CA GLN A 16 2.26 3.90 15.05
C GLN A 16 1.08 4.19 14.13
N GLY A 17 1.11 3.68 12.89
CA GLY A 17 0.00 3.81 11.94
C GLY A 17 -1.27 3.12 12.41
N GLU A 18 -1.15 1.97 13.08
CA GLU A 18 -2.30 1.29 13.71
C GLU A 18 -2.94 2.14 14.79
N ILE A 19 -2.12 2.61 15.73
CA ILE A 19 -2.56 3.42 16.87
C ILE A 19 -3.23 4.71 16.38
N VAL A 20 -2.66 5.36 15.36
CA VAL A 20 -3.23 6.57 14.76
C VAL A 20 -4.57 6.26 14.09
N ALA A 21 -4.66 5.17 13.32
CA ALA A 21 -5.89 4.77 12.65
C ALA A 21 -7.02 4.49 13.64
N GLU A 22 -6.75 3.71 14.70
CA GLU A 22 -7.72 3.41 15.77
C GLU A 22 -8.21 4.68 16.47
N ARG A 23 -7.30 5.60 16.82
CA ARG A 23 -7.65 6.83 17.55
C ARG A 23 -8.41 7.85 16.71
N THR A 24 -8.21 7.83 15.39
CA THR A 24 -8.77 8.84 14.48
C THR A 24 -9.92 8.32 13.63
N GLY A 25 -10.19 7.01 13.66
CA GLY A 25 -11.13 6.35 12.77
C GLY A 25 -10.72 6.39 11.30
N THR A 26 -9.43 6.61 10.99
CA THR A 26 -8.95 6.71 9.61
C THR A 26 -8.58 5.33 9.06
N LEU A 27 -8.79 5.14 7.76
CA LEU A 27 -8.33 3.93 7.07
C LEU A 27 -6.80 3.93 7.00
N ARG A 28 -6.17 2.91 7.58
CA ARG A 28 -4.73 2.68 7.42
C ARG A 28 -4.46 2.03 6.08
N VAL A 29 -3.57 2.64 5.29
CA VAL A 29 -3.10 2.07 4.02
C VAL A 29 -1.58 1.91 4.06
N SER A 30 -1.11 0.73 3.64
CA SER A 30 0.31 0.37 3.54
C SER A 30 0.56 -0.10 2.11
N THR A 31 1.37 0.64 1.35
CA THR A 31 1.65 0.33 -0.07
C THR A 31 2.27 -1.05 -0.25
N GLY A 32 3.14 -1.47 0.69
CA GLY A 32 3.74 -2.80 0.67
C GLY A 32 2.73 -3.93 0.90
N ASP A 33 1.76 -3.74 1.80
CA ASP A 33 0.73 -4.75 2.06
C ASP A 33 -0.28 -4.82 0.92
N LEU A 34 -0.67 -3.65 0.40
CA LEU A 34 -1.58 -3.50 -0.74
C LEU A 34 -1.01 -4.16 -2.01
N LEU A 35 0.29 -4.02 -2.27
CA LEU A 35 0.97 -4.73 -3.36
C LEU A 35 0.94 -6.25 -3.18
N ARG A 36 1.31 -6.74 -1.98
CA ARG A 36 1.34 -8.17 -1.67
C ARG A 36 -0.05 -8.81 -1.76
N ASP A 37 -1.06 -8.11 -1.26
CA ASP A 37 -2.45 -8.56 -1.29
C ASP A 37 -3.00 -8.60 -2.72
N ALA A 38 -2.79 -7.54 -3.52
CA ALA A 38 -3.20 -7.51 -4.92
C ALA A 38 -2.53 -8.61 -5.75
N ALA A 39 -1.23 -8.83 -5.54
CA ALA A 39 -0.48 -9.92 -6.19
C ALA A 39 -0.99 -11.30 -5.78
N GLY A 40 -1.34 -11.50 -4.50
CA GLY A 40 -1.91 -12.75 -3.98
C GLY A 40 -3.32 -13.05 -4.51
N LYS A 41 -4.15 -12.02 -4.67
CA LYS A 41 -5.51 -12.11 -5.22
C LYS A 41 -5.56 -12.28 -6.75
N GLY A 42 -4.44 -12.09 -7.44
CA GLY A 42 -4.38 -12.21 -8.90
C GLY A 42 -5.15 -11.13 -9.65
N THR A 43 -5.29 -9.94 -9.06
CA THR A 43 -5.94 -8.81 -9.76
C THR A 43 -5.09 -8.38 -10.96
N LEU A 44 -5.68 -7.71 -11.95
CA LEU A 44 -4.94 -7.26 -13.14
C LEU A 44 -3.74 -6.37 -12.76
N LEU A 45 -3.96 -5.40 -11.87
CA LEU A 45 -2.90 -4.53 -11.35
C LEU A 45 -1.91 -5.31 -10.47
N GLY A 46 -2.39 -6.27 -9.68
CA GLY A 46 -1.56 -7.13 -8.83
C GLY A 46 -0.61 -8.03 -9.62
N LEU A 47 -1.08 -8.64 -10.71
CA LEU A 47 -0.25 -9.44 -11.61
C LEU A 47 0.78 -8.58 -12.34
N ARG A 48 0.39 -7.38 -12.77
CA ARG A 48 1.33 -6.41 -13.34
C ARG A 48 2.41 -6.03 -12.33
N ALA A 49 2.03 -5.67 -11.11
CA ALA A 49 2.98 -5.37 -10.02
C ALA A 49 3.92 -6.55 -9.74
N LYS A 50 3.37 -7.77 -9.63
CA LYS A 50 4.13 -9.00 -9.39
C LYS A 50 5.22 -9.22 -10.43
N SER A 51 4.93 -8.95 -11.71
CA SER A 51 5.93 -9.12 -12.78
C SER A 51 7.19 -8.26 -12.57
N TYR A 52 7.06 -7.04 -12.01
CA TYR A 52 8.21 -6.20 -11.67
C TYR A 52 8.90 -6.67 -10.39
N MET A 53 8.13 -7.02 -9.37
CA MET A 53 8.65 -7.48 -8.08
C MET A 53 9.48 -8.76 -8.20
N ASP A 54 9.01 -9.75 -8.97
CA ASP A 54 9.71 -11.02 -9.19
C ASP A 54 11.05 -10.82 -9.93
N GLN A 55 11.18 -9.73 -10.69
CA GLN A 55 12.41 -9.32 -11.37
C GLN A 55 13.31 -8.41 -10.52
N GLY A 56 12.90 -8.06 -9.30
CA GLY A 56 13.59 -7.07 -8.46
C GLY A 56 13.55 -5.64 -9.02
N LEU A 57 12.61 -5.36 -9.92
CA LEU A 57 12.42 -4.04 -10.53
C LEU A 57 11.49 -3.17 -9.69
N LEU A 58 11.67 -1.86 -9.84
CA LEU A 58 10.76 -0.87 -9.26
C LEU A 58 9.39 -0.99 -9.93
N VAL A 59 8.34 -1.10 -9.11
CA VAL A 59 6.95 -1.09 -9.60
C VAL A 59 6.60 0.32 -10.07
N PRO A 60 6.08 0.50 -11.31
CA PRO A 60 5.71 1.81 -11.82
C PRO A 60 4.63 2.55 -11.00
N ASP A 61 4.73 3.87 -10.96
CA ASP A 61 3.82 4.73 -10.18
C ASP A 61 2.35 4.58 -10.58
N ASP A 62 2.05 4.38 -11.88
CA ASP A 62 0.68 4.20 -12.37
C ASP A 62 0.02 2.95 -11.77
N VAL A 63 0.81 1.90 -11.52
CA VAL A 63 0.35 0.68 -10.85
C VAL A 63 0.08 0.95 -9.38
N ILE A 64 0.99 1.62 -8.68
CA ILE A 64 0.84 1.96 -7.25
C ILE A 64 -0.37 2.86 -7.02
N ILE A 65 -0.52 3.90 -7.83
CA ILE A 65 -1.64 4.85 -7.75
C ILE A 65 -2.95 4.14 -8.10
N GLY A 66 -2.95 3.24 -9.09
CA GLY A 66 -4.12 2.44 -9.45
C GLY A 66 -4.62 1.59 -8.29
N LEU A 67 -3.71 0.87 -7.62
CA LEU A 67 -4.06 0.05 -6.47
C LEU A 67 -4.54 0.89 -5.26
N LEU A 68 -3.94 2.07 -5.04
CA LEU A 68 -4.40 3.00 -4.00
C LEU A 68 -5.84 3.48 -4.27
N ARG A 69 -6.22 3.72 -5.53
CA ARG A 69 -7.58 4.12 -5.91
C ARG A 69 -8.62 3.02 -5.67
N GLU A 70 -8.24 1.75 -5.81
CA GLU A 70 -9.12 0.62 -5.48
C GLU A 70 -9.41 0.56 -3.97
N VAL A 71 -8.38 0.75 -3.14
CA VAL A 71 -8.49 0.63 -1.68
C VAL A 71 -9.15 1.83 -1.02
N LEU A 72 -8.83 3.04 -1.46
CA LEU A 72 -9.40 4.23 -0.86
C LEU A 72 -10.91 4.34 -1.11
N GLY A 73 -11.46 3.53 -2.02
CA GLY A 73 -12.72 3.79 -2.67
C GLY A 73 -12.55 5.12 -3.37
N SER A 74 -12.35 5.13 -4.68
CA SER A 74 -12.43 6.41 -5.41
C SER A 74 -13.70 7.18 -4.97
N PRO A 75 -13.80 8.50 -5.15
CA PRO A 75 -15.15 8.99 -5.41
C PRO A 75 -15.86 8.09 -6.44
#